data_AF-A0A1H4GC16-F1
#
_entry.id   AF-A0A1H4GC16-F1
#
_cell.length_a   1.000
_cell.length_b   1.000
_cell.length_c   1.000
_cell.angle_alpha   90.00
_cell.angle_beta   90.00
_cell.angle_gamma   90.00
#
_symmetry.space_group_name_H-M   'P 1'
#
loop_
_entity.id
_entity.type
_entity.pdbx_description
1 polymer ?
#
loop_
_entity_poly.entity_id
_entity_poly.type
_entity_poly.pdbx_seq_one_letter_code
_entity_poly.pdbx_strand_id
1 'polypeptide(L)'
;MKFIDRNLLIKFIYLILMSIAPSLTWGAWNHSDSLTQDSRWESDDIHILDTNIIIPANVKLTISAGTEIRVVDGAGITVQAGGHLVMQGTEVSPVVLSSADTDALPGDWAGIKAEAGATVSLEHV
;
A
#
# COMPACT_ATOMS: atom_id res chain seq x y z
N MET A 1 22.86 -15.83 7.65
CA MET A 1 22.52 -14.88 8.73
C MET A 1 21.18 -14.27 8.37
N LYS A 2 20.10 -14.71 9.02
CA LYS A 2 18.72 -14.30 8.66
C LYS A 2 18.51 -12.90 9.24
N PHE A 3 18.51 -11.87 8.38
CA PHE A 3 18.20 -10.52 8.82
C PHE A 3 16.79 -10.53 9.42
N ILE A 4 16.71 -10.33 10.73
CA ILE A 4 15.43 -10.13 11.39
C ILE A 4 15.01 -8.72 11.00
N ASP A 5 13.86 -8.62 10.34
CA ASP A 5 13.29 -7.34 9.97
C ASP A 5 13.08 -6.50 11.24
N ARG A 6 13.78 -5.36 11.31
CA ARG A 6 13.74 -4.45 12.45
C ARG A 6 12.32 -3.91 12.67
N ASN A 7 11.50 -3.86 11.62
CA ASN A 7 10.11 -3.40 11.69
C ASN A 7 9.21 -4.47 12.33
N LEU A 8 9.54 -5.75 12.17
CA LEU A 8 8.83 -6.88 12.79
C LEU A 8 9.12 -6.95 14.30
N LEU A 9 10.36 -6.68 14.70
CA LEU A 9 10.77 -6.58 16.11
C LEU A 9 10.11 -5.40 16.83
N ILE A 10 9.99 -4.27 16.15
CA ILE A 10 9.30 -3.09 16.68
C ILE A 10 7.80 -3.41 16.84
N LYS A 11 7.11 -3.94 15.83
CA LYS A 11 5.68 -4.32 15.94
C LYS A 11 5.40 -5.36 17.05
N PHE A 12 6.30 -6.31 17.28
CA PHE A 12 6.13 -7.33 18.34
C PHE A 12 6.31 -6.78 19.76
N ILE A 13 7.16 -5.75 19.93
CA ILE A 13 7.36 -5.05 21.22
C ILE A 13 6.16 -4.13 21.52
N TYR A 14 5.53 -3.55 20.49
CA TYR A 14 4.37 -2.66 20.65
C TYR A 14 3.06 -3.42 21.00
N LEU A 15 2.92 -4.69 20.62
CA LEU A 15 1.76 -5.54 20.95
C LEU A 15 1.63 -5.87 22.46
N ILE A 16 2.69 -5.68 23.24
CA ILE A 16 2.70 -6.03 24.67
C ILE A 16 2.45 -4.80 25.58
N LEU A 17 2.46 -3.56 25.06
CA LEU A 17 2.61 -2.36 25.92
C LEU A 17 1.66 -1.15 25.72
N MET A 18 0.59 -1.17 24.91
CA MET A 18 -0.26 0.04 24.77
C MET A 18 -1.75 -0.16 25.06
N SER A 19 -2.16 0.28 26.25
CA SER A 19 -3.49 0.83 26.53
C SER A 19 -3.49 2.35 26.75
N ILE A 20 -2.37 3.08 26.55
CA ILE A 20 -2.32 4.53 26.85
C ILE A 20 -1.35 5.37 25.99
N ALA A 21 -1.33 5.21 24.67
CA ALA A 21 -0.87 6.30 23.80
C ALA A 21 -1.64 6.31 22.46
N PRO A 22 -2.26 7.44 22.06
CA PRO A 22 -2.68 7.61 20.68
C PRO A 22 -1.42 7.75 19.82
N SER A 23 -1.26 6.77 18.92
CA SER A 23 -0.44 6.78 17.69
C SER A 23 0.89 7.56 17.72
N LEU A 24 1.95 6.87 18.13
CA LEU A 24 3.29 7.19 17.66
C LEU A 24 3.39 6.77 16.18
N THR A 25 3.23 7.72 15.25
CA THR A 25 3.40 7.46 13.80
C THR A 25 4.88 7.33 13.48
N TRP A 26 5.44 6.13 13.67
CA TRP A 26 6.80 5.82 13.24
C TRP A 26 6.78 4.88 12.04
N GLY A 27 6.89 5.49 10.87
CA GLY A 27 7.36 4.81 9.66
C GLY A 27 6.36 4.83 8.53
N ALA A 28 6.79 5.34 7.37
CA ALA A 28 6.17 4.95 6.13
C ALA A 28 6.47 3.47 5.87
N TRP A 29 5.52 2.75 5.29
CA TRP A 29 5.69 1.38 4.84
C TRP A 29 6.15 1.37 3.40
N ASN A 30 7.43 1.10 3.22
CA ASN A 30 8.02 0.95 1.91
C ASN A 30 7.73 -0.45 1.35
N HIS A 31 7.07 -0.48 0.20
CA HIS A 31 6.81 -1.67 -0.58
C HIS A 31 7.76 -1.68 -1.77
N SER A 32 8.54 -2.76 -1.90
CA SER A 32 9.59 -2.88 -2.92
C SER A 32 9.47 -4.12 -3.79
N ASP A 33 8.45 -4.96 -3.58
CA ASP A 33 8.28 -6.24 -4.26
C ASP A 33 6.81 -6.62 -4.45
N SER A 34 6.60 -7.73 -5.17
CA SER A 34 5.30 -8.35 -5.39
C SER A 34 4.69 -8.89 -4.09
N LEU A 35 3.36 -8.86 -3.98
CA LEU A 35 2.67 -9.52 -2.87
C LEU A 35 2.77 -11.04 -3.03
N THR A 36 3.05 -11.75 -1.93
CA THR A 36 3.08 -13.22 -1.91
C THR A 36 1.83 -13.84 -1.28
N GLN A 37 0.98 -13.01 -0.67
CA GLN A 37 -0.24 -13.39 0.02
C GLN A 37 -1.17 -12.19 0.12
N ASP A 38 -2.41 -12.43 0.54
CA ASP A 38 -3.37 -11.37 0.84
C ASP A 38 -2.78 -10.35 1.81
N SER A 39 -3.01 -9.08 1.50
CA SER A 39 -2.52 -7.96 2.27
C SER A 39 -3.62 -6.92 2.46
N ARG A 40 -3.56 -6.23 3.60
CA ARG A 40 -4.41 -5.09 3.91
C ARG A 40 -3.55 -3.90 4.29
N TRP A 41 -3.80 -2.77 3.66
CA TRP A 41 -3.16 -1.48 3.92
C TRP A 41 -4.17 -0.59 4.62
N GLU A 42 -3.77 -0.02 5.75
CA GLU A 42 -4.61 0.73 6.67
C GLU A 42 -4.18 2.20 6.70
N SER A 43 -5.06 3.10 7.13
CA SER A 43 -4.84 4.55 7.07
C SER A 43 -4.02 5.13 8.22
N ASP A 44 -3.62 4.31 9.19
CA ASP A 44 -2.73 4.69 10.27
C ASP A 44 -1.26 4.83 9.82
N ASP A 45 -0.94 4.29 8.64
CA ASP A 45 0.38 4.27 8.02
C ASP A 45 0.38 4.99 6.66
N ILE A 46 1.48 5.66 6.30
CA ILE A 46 1.72 6.11 4.92
C ILE A 46 2.36 4.95 4.16
N HIS A 47 1.81 4.55 3.02
CA HIS A 47 2.40 3.52 2.18
C HIS A 47 3.21 4.13 1.05
N ILE A 48 4.48 3.75 0.92
CA ILE A 48 5.36 4.20 -0.16
C ILE A 48 5.60 3.02 -1.11
N LEU A 49 5.36 3.21 -2.40
CA LEU A 49 5.71 2.24 -3.43
C LEU A 49 7.08 2.62 -3.98
N ASP A 50 8.14 1.99 -3.46
CA ASP A 50 9.51 2.18 -3.93
C ASP A 50 9.73 1.53 -5.32
N THR A 51 8.92 0.53 -5.65
CA THR A 51 8.91 -0.15 -6.94
C THR A 51 7.47 -0.45 -7.38
N ASN A 52 7.31 -1.00 -8.59
CA ASN A 52 6.02 -1.44 -9.07
C ASN A 52 5.50 -2.65 -8.27
N ILE A 53 4.35 -2.50 -7.62
CA ILE A 53 3.73 -3.56 -6.83
C ILE A 53 2.92 -4.47 -7.73
N ILE A 54 3.26 -5.76 -7.69
CA ILE A 54 2.56 -6.79 -8.44
C ILE A 54 1.62 -7.54 -7.50
N ILE A 55 0.35 -7.62 -7.90
CA ILE A 55 -0.67 -8.44 -7.25
C ILE A 55 -0.87 -9.67 -8.13
N PRO A 56 -0.30 -10.84 -7.76
CA PRO A 56 -0.37 -12.04 -8.58
C PRO A 56 -1.73 -12.73 -8.50
N ALA A 57 -1.89 -13.79 -9.31
CA ALA A 57 -3.08 -14.64 -9.30
C ALA A 57 -3.40 -15.17 -7.89
N ASN A 58 -4.68 -15.16 -7.52
CA ASN A 58 -5.22 -15.62 -6.24
C ASN A 58 -4.74 -14.81 -5.01
N VAL A 59 -4.15 -13.63 -5.22
CA VAL A 59 -3.79 -12.70 -4.15
C VAL A 59 -4.67 -11.47 -4.21
N LYS A 60 -5.07 -10.98 -3.04
CA LYS A 60 -5.88 -9.77 -2.87
C LYS A 60 -5.15 -8.71 -2.06
N LEU A 61 -5.04 -7.51 -2.63
CA LEU A 61 -4.72 -6.30 -1.90
C LEU A 61 -6.00 -5.55 -1.57
N THR A 62 -6.23 -5.31 -0.28
CA THR A 62 -7.30 -4.41 0.18
C THR A 62 -6.72 -3.15 0.79
N ILE A 63 -7.18 -1.98 0.35
CA ILE A 63 -6.74 -0.68 0.85
C ILE A 63 -7.94 -0.01 1.50
N SER A 64 -7.82 0.31 2.78
CA SER A 64 -8.89 0.91 3.59
C SER A 64 -9.11 2.39 3.26
N ALA A 65 -10.30 2.90 3.60
CA ALA A 65 -10.62 4.32 3.52
C ALA A 65 -9.58 5.20 4.24
N GLY A 66 -9.25 6.35 3.65
CA GLY A 66 -8.31 7.32 4.20
C GLY A 66 -6.83 6.94 4.04
N THR A 67 -6.52 5.85 3.35
CA THR A 67 -5.12 5.43 3.14
C THR A 67 -4.42 6.36 2.14
N GLU A 68 -3.23 6.84 2.50
CA GLU A 68 -2.33 7.60 1.62
C GLU A 68 -1.25 6.68 1.05
N ILE A 69 -1.14 6.64 -0.28
CA ILE A 69 -0.14 5.89 -1.02
C ILE A 69 0.70 6.87 -1.84
N ARG A 70 2.00 6.91 -1.56
CA ARG A 70 2.97 7.69 -2.31
C ARG A 70 3.75 6.77 -3.23
N VAL A 71 3.90 7.16 -4.48
CA VAL A 71 4.49 6.32 -5.51
C VAL A 71 5.75 6.97 -6.04
N VAL A 72 6.88 6.27 -5.95
CA VAL A 72 8.16 6.74 -6.51
C VAL A 72 8.07 6.82 -8.04
N ASP A 73 8.86 7.72 -8.64
CA ASP A 73 8.88 7.92 -10.09
C ASP A 73 9.00 6.59 -10.87
N GLY A 74 8.11 6.39 -11.84
CA GLY A 74 8.01 5.18 -12.67
C GLY A 74 7.41 3.95 -11.99
N ALA A 75 7.14 3.98 -10.69
CA ALA A 75 6.46 2.90 -9.98
C ALA A 75 4.93 2.98 -10.14
N GLY A 76 4.23 1.93 -9.75
CA GLY A 76 2.79 1.82 -9.88
C GLY A 76 2.26 0.53 -9.28
N ILE A 77 1.03 0.16 -9.67
CA ILE A 77 0.43 -1.11 -9.28
C ILE A 77 0.09 -1.90 -10.55
N THR A 78 0.53 -3.15 -10.61
CA THR A 78 0.15 -4.11 -11.64
C THR A 78 -0.68 -5.24 -11.03
N VAL A 79 -1.91 -5.39 -11.48
CA VAL A 79 -2.80 -6.49 -11.10
C VAL A 79 -2.74 -7.54 -12.21
N GLN A 80 -2.15 -8.69 -11.91
CA GLN A 80 -2.05 -9.79 -12.87
C GLN A 80 -3.38 -10.53 -13.04
N ALA A 81 -3.47 -11.35 -14.09
CA ALA A 81 -4.63 -12.21 -14.30
C ALA A 81 -4.96 -13.04 -13.04
N GLY A 82 -6.20 -12.95 -12.55
CA GLY A 82 -6.66 -13.61 -11.32
C GLY A 82 -6.24 -12.93 -10.01
N GLY A 83 -5.54 -11.79 -10.07
CA GLY A 83 -5.25 -10.94 -8.91
C GLY A 83 -6.40 -9.98 -8.60
N HIS A 84 -6.46 -9.49 -7.36
CA HIS A 84 -7.54 -8.62 -6.89
C HIS A 84 -7.01 -7.37 -6.20
N LEU A 85 -7.42 -6.20 -6.69
CA LEU A 85 -7.21 -4.91 -6.03
C LEU A 85 -8.55 -4.33 -5.57
N VAL A 86 -8.66 -4.00 -4.30
CA VAL A 86 -9.86 -3.39 -3.71
C VAL A 86 -9.46 -2.14 -2.94
N MET A 87 -9.89 -0.97 -3.40
CA MET A 87 -9.73 0.30 -2.70
C MET A 87 -11.09 0.77 -2.17
N GLN A 88 -11.23 0.83 -0.85
CA GLN A 88 -12.49 1.04 -0.15
C GLN A 88 -12.59 2.47 0.38
N GLY A 89 -12.33 3.47 -0.47
CA GLY A 89 -12.45 4.88 -0.09
C GLY A 89 -13.91 5.28 0.15
N THR A 90 -14.08 6.40 0.86
CA THR A 90 -15.38 7.05 1.06
C THR A 90 -15.28 8.53 0.71
N GLU A 91 -16.42 9.20 0.49
CA GLU A 91 -16.44 10.64 0.18
C GLU A 91 -15.70 11.50 1.22
N VAL A 92 -15.79 11.14 2.51
CA VAL A 92 -15.12 11.86 3.61
C VAL A 92 -13.70 11.37 3.90
N SER A 93 -13.31 10.22 3.35
CA SER A 93 -12.00 9.59 3.57
C SER A 93 -11.63 8.76 2.34
N PRO A 94 -11.21 9.42 1.25
CA PRO A 94 -10.83 8.75 0.02
C PRO A 94 -9.53 7.96 0.20
N VAL A 95 -9.26 7.02 -0.71
CA VAL A 95 -7.91 6.46 -0.85
C VAL A 95 -7.14 7.37 -1.78
N VAL A 96 -5.96 7.87 -1.39
CA VAL A 96 -5.21 8.83 -2.21
C VAL A 96 -3.94 8.18 -2.73
N LEU A 97 -3.76 8.20 -4.05
CA LEU A 97 -2.50 7.87 -4.70
C LEU A 97 -1.86 9.13 -5.26
N SER A 98 -0.60 9.38 -4.90
CA SER A 98 0.15 10.56 -5.33
C SER A 98 1.62 10.24 -5.60
N SER A 99 2.31 11.16 -6.28
CA SER A 99 3.77 11.09 -6.41
C SER A 99 4.42 11.15 -5.02
N ALA A 100 5.51 10.41 -4.84
CA ALA A 100 6.38 10.55 -3.68
C ALA A 100 7.29 11.78 -3.78
N ASP A 101 7.40 12.39 -4.97
CA ASP A 101 8.14 13.64 -5.17
C ASP A 101 7.35 14.84 -4.62
N THR A 102 8.08 15.77 -4.00
CA THR A 102 7.53 17.05 -3.53
C THR A 102 7.17 18.00 -4.68
N ASP A 103 7.84 17.87 -5.83
CA ASP A 103 7.59 18.68 -7.03
C ASP A 103 6.85 17.86 -8.11
N ALA A 104 5.75 17.22 -7.69
CA ALA A 104 5.04 16.23 -8.50
C ALA A 104 4.63 16.75 -9.90
N LEU A 105 4.94 15.98 -10.95
CA LEU A 105 4.54 16.25 -12.33
C LEU A 105 3.50 15.23 -12.83
N PRO A 106 2.69 15.59 -13.84
CA PRO A 106 1.82 14.63 -14.50
C PRO A 106 2.64 13.49 -15.12
N GLY A 107 2.38 12.25 -14.67
CA GLY A 107 3.05 11.05 -15.18
C GLY A 107 4.19 10.53 -14.31
N ASP A 108 4.47 11.15 -13.15
CA ASP A 108 5.49 10.65 -12.21
C ASP A 108 5.27 9.19 -11.84
N TRP A 109 4.03 8.75 -11.69
CA TRP A 109 3.75 7.35 -11.40
C TRP A 109 3.00 6.67 -12.54
N ALA A 110 3.28 5.38 -12.72
CA ALA A 110 2.87 4.58 -13.87
C ALA A 110 1.38 4.20 -13.89
N GLY A 111 0.61 4.61 -12.88
CA GLY A 111 -0.80 4.28 -12.78
C GLY A 111 -1.09 2.91 -12.15
N ILE A 112 -2.34 2.50 -12.27
CA ILE A 112 -2.82 1.15 -11.96
C ILE A 112 -3.04 0.43 -13.29
N LYS A 113 -2.29 -0.66 -13.52
CA LYS A 113 -2.42 -1.51 -14.69
C LYS A 113 -3.12 -2.82 -14.30
N ALA A 114 -4.19 -3.17 -15.00
CA ALA A 114 -4.89 -4.44 -14.84
C ALA A 114 -4.70 -5.31 -16.08
N GLU A 115 -4.25 -6.55 -15.90
CA GLU A 115 -4.18 -7.55 -16.97
C GLU A 115 -5.55 -8.17 -17.26
N ALA A 116 -5.70 -8.81 -18.42
CA ALA A 116 -6.93 -9.53 -18.74
C ALA A 116 -7.20 -10.63 -17.70
N GLY A 117 -8.38 -10.57 -17.05
CA GLY A 117 -8.76 -11.49 -15.97
C GLY A 117 -8.37 -11.02 -14.56
N ALA A 118 -7.74 -9.84 -14.41
CA ALA A 118 -7.60 -9.18 -13.12
C ALA A 118 -8.95 -8.59 -12.64
N THR A 119 -9.11 -8.43 -11.33
CA THR A 119 -10.25 -7.74 -10.73
C THR A 119 -9.78 -6.47 -10.03
N VAL A 120 -10.37 -5.33 -10.37
CA VAL A 120 -10.10 -4.04 -9.73
C VAL A 120 -11.42 -3.38 -9.32
N SER A 121 -11.55 -3.03 -8.05
CA SER A 121 -12.68 -2.30 -7.47
C SER A 121 -12.16 -1.05 -6.78
N LEU A 122 -12.57 0.13 -7.26
CA LEU A 122 -12.12 1.44 -6.80
C LEU A 122 -13.34 2.25 -6.36
N GLU A 123 -13.38 2.59 -5.08
CA GLU A 123 -14.40 3.46 -4.50
C GLU A 123 -13.71 4.70 -3.94
N HIS A 124 -14.15 5.89 -4.36
CA HIS A 124 -13.64 7.21 -3.92
C HIS A 124 -12.10 7.25 -3.79
N VAL A 125 -11.43 7.21 -4.93
CA VAL A 125 -9.97 7.24 -5.10
C VAL A 125 -9.53 8.52 -5.79
#